data_AF-A0A0X3UAR8-F1
#
_entry.id   AF-A0A0X3UAR8-F1
#
_cell.length_a   1.000
_cell.length_b   1.000
_cell.length_c   1.000
_cell.angle_alpha   90.00
_cell.angle_beta   90.00
_cell.angle_gamma   90.00
#
_symmetry.space_group_name_H-M   'P 1'
#
loop_
_entity.id
_entity.type
_entity.pdbx_description
1 polymer ?
#
loop_
_entity_poly.entity_id
_entity_poly.type
_entity_poly.pdbx_seq_one_letter_code
_entity_poly.pdbx_strand_id
1 'polypeptide(L)'
;MIIDLVRSALGKGHGGHGYPWGEAYIGPPILGIEAMPFEVPIGDRVTELKIDLSDVNHLHLANILFKVDDKWLSLQDYDNLSFDQSSVVRGDKAFDIVSVADGSSAFFSTRMEEEPYLVICFPSAINLQALRVVNRKDGLWERARSLRISAKCEAGWRCYYDGSDLDSRLAWVEAVVGRIGESGDSTSGVSKLVSGLRTGAPRPRQLRSILNSFFSEFKFPSDCPNSVEFLGSEIAYLLANVFCFYDSEIGFCTSRFLVGMLLCHGYRRDAFKIYSIASRSLSREDLEAIEADARIIGERTLGHPLIAAAHTFARPLSSYPRETLLDTIDEVAEALVDSKWPIVLCYGTLLGFHRDNDFIAHDDDIDLLCITGQGRGDLEKVAREIAKVLGSAGFRAQVNFNNRREHLPFVQVFSRIHKVHLDIFLAYSEESEIFLPMRNVNYSSVPASILLPVEERSFFGRPYSVPAKIEGFLEARYGATWRTPDKHFRANEHGKQ
;
A
#
# COMPACT_ATOMS: atom_id res chain seq x y z
N MET A 1 -40.78 20.96 -2.21
CA MET A 1 -41.83 19.97 -2.53
C MET A 1 -41.35 18.73 -3.29
N ILE A 2 -40.64 18.80 -4.43
CA ILE A 2 -39.94 17.61 -5.00
C ILE A 2 -38.61 17.31 -4.29
N ILE A 3 -37.96 18.35 -3.75
CA ILE A 3 -36.70 18.21 -2.97
C ILE A 3 -36.92 17.53 -1.60
N ASP A 4 -38.12 17.61 -1.03
CA ASP A 4 -38.43 17.03 0.29
C ASP A 4 -38.83 15.55 0.20
N LEU A 5 -39.32 15.09 -0.97
CA LEU A 5 -39.69 13.70 -1.22
C LEU A 5 -38.46 12.81 -1.44
N VAL A 6 -37.38 13.35 -2.03
CA VAL A 6 -36.10 12.64 -2.21
C VAL A 6 -35.36 12.43 -0.88
N ARG A 7 -35.54 13.33 0.10
CA ARG A 7 -34.96 13.17 1.45
C ARG A 7 -35.70 12.13 2.32
N SER A 8 -36.92 11.77 1.97
CA SER A 8 -37.77 10.85 2.75
C SER A 8 -37.61 9.38 2.35
N ALA A 9 -37.11 9.08 1.14
CA ALA A 9 -37.11 7.73 0.60
C ALA A 9 -35.79 6.95 0.80
N LEU A 10 -34.71 7.61 1.24
CA LEU A 10 -33.43 6.97 1.54
C LEU A 10 -33.16 7.03 3.05
N GLY A 11 -33.80 6.11 3.76
CA GLY A 11 -33.62 5.89 5.19
C GLY A 11 -32.21 5.44 5.56
N LYS A 12 -31.55 6.30 6.35
CA LYS A 12 -30.58 6.03 7.43
C LYS A 12 -29.75 4.73 7.39
N GLY A 13 -28.45 4.91 7.17
CA GLY A 13 -27.34 4.09 7.71
C GLY A 13 -26.12 4.17 6.77
N HIS A 14 -24.97 4.75 7.08
CA HIS A 14 -24.42 5.34 8.30
C HIS A 14 -23.97 6.78 8.01
N GLY A 15 -24.10 7.65 9.01
CA GLY A 15 -23.73 9.06 8.89
C GLY A 15 -22.27 9.24 8.49
N GLY A 16 -22.05 9.92 7.37
CA GLY A 16 -20.83 10.67 7.20
C GLY A 16 -20.79 11.69 8.32
N HIS A 17 -19.91 11.48 9.29
CA HIS A 17 -19.51 12.55 10.19
C HIS A 17 -19.08 13.70 9.29
N GLY A 18 -19.80 14.83 9.36
CA GLY A 18 -19.18 16.10 9.03
C GLY A 18 -17.89 16.15 9.85
N TYR A 19 -16.75 16.22 9.18
CA TYR A 19 -15.48 16.37 9.86
C TYR A 19 -15.61 17.60 10.79
N PRO A 20 -15.26 17.49 12.09
CA PRO A 20 -15.41 18.59 13.04
C PRO A 20 -14.53 19.81 12.70
N TRP A 21 -13.69 19.68 11.69
CA TRP A 21 -12.76 20.70 11.21
C TRP A 21 -13.41 21.45 10.04
N GLY A 22 -13.89 22.67 10.31
CA GLY A 22 -14.57 23.50 9.31
C GLY A 22 -13.71 23.85 8.10
N GLU A 23 -14.28 24.58 7.13
CA GLU A 23 -13.66 25.04 5.87
C GLU A 23 -12.35 25.85 6.04
N ALA A 24 -11.91 26.10 7.27
CA ALA A 24 -10.66 26.77 7.65
C ALA A 24 -9.54 25.82 8.13
N TYR A 25 -9.73 24.50 8.08
CA TYR A 25 -8.69 23.54 8.47
C TYR A 25 -7.56 23.50 7.44
N ILE A 26 -6.35 23.90 7.88
CA ILE A 26 -5.11 23.86 7.08
C ILE A 26 -4.06 23.00 7.80
N GLY A 27 -4.54 22.01 8.57
CA GLY A 27 -3.70 21.07 9.31
C GLY A 27 -3.35 19.85 8.48
N PRO A 28 -2.23 19.16 8.79
CA PRO A 28 -1.76 18.06 7.99
C PRO A 28 -2.77 16.93 8.03
N PRO A 29 -3.29 16.52 6.88
CA PRO A 29 -3.46 15.10 6.65
C PRO A 29 -2.07 14.48 6.75
N ILE A 30 -1.83 13.71 7.79
CA ILE A 30 -0.56 12.97 7.87
C ILE A 30 -0.68 11.75 6.96
N LEU A 31 -0.72 12.03 5.67
CA LEU A 31 -0.63 11.02 4.65
C LEU A 31 0.71 10.34 4.80
N GLY A 32 0.62 9.03 4.92
CA GLY A 32 1.78 8.21 4.93
C GLY A 32 2.34 7.88 6.29
N ILE A 33 1.75 8.14 7.47
CA ILE A 33 2.33 7.44 8.64
C ILE A 33 2.37 5.89 8.38
N GLU A 34 1.49 5.37 7.51
CA GLU A 34 1.55 4.01 6.94
C GLU A 34 2.51 3.79 5.74
N ALA A 35 2.92 4.82 4.99
CA ALA A 35 3.70 4.82 3.74
C ALA A 35 5.00 5.68 3.75
N MET A 36 4.96 6.85 4.37
CA MET A 36 6.01 7.81 4.76
C MET A 36 5.97 8.15 6.28
N PRO A 37 6.83 7.56 7.11
CA PRO A 37 6.80 7.74 8.56
C PRO A 37 6.79 9.22 8.99
N PHE A 38 5.99 9.55 10.01
CA PHE A 38 5.95 10.90 10.57
C PHE A 38 7.11 11.11 11.54
N GLU A 39 7.97 12.08 11.24
CA GLU A 39 9.17 12.35 12.03
C GLU A 39 9.07 13.65 12.83
N VAL A 40 9.35 13.60 14.12
CA VAL A 40 9.41 14.76 15.00
C VAL A 40 10.84 14.94 15.53
N PRO A 41 11.51 16.06 15.24
CA PRO A 41 12.78 16.40 15.87
C PRO A 41 12.60 16.55 17.39
N ILE A 42 13.50 15.93 18.17
CA ILE A 42 13.49 16.00 19.63
C ILE A 42 14.72 16.77 20.09
N GLY A 43 15.92 16.28 19.78
CA GLY A 43 17.17 16.98 20.04
C GLY A 43 17.49 17.18 21.53
N ASP A 44 16.99 16.31 22.41
CA ASP A 44 17.11 16.44 23.87
C ASP A 44 17.51 15.11 24.52
N ARG A 45 18.01 15.21 25.77
CA ARG A 45 18.31 14.05 26.63
C ARG A 45 17.04 13.64 27.37
N VAL A 46 16.52 12.44 27.08
CA VAL A 46 15.18 12.00 27.52
C VAL A 46 15.23 10.71 28.33
N THR A 47 14.36 10.59 29.34
CA THR A 47 14.14 9.35 30.11
C THR A 47 12.81 8.67 29.80
N GLU A 48 11.81 9.44 29.41
CA GLU A 48 10.47 8.95 29.07
C GLU A 48 9.98 9.67 27.82
N LEU A 49 9.24 8.98 26.96
CA LEU A 49 8.59 9.53 25.79
C LEU A 49 7.09 9.20 25.87
N LYS A 50 6.24 10.19 25.69
CA LYS A 50 4.79 10.04 25.62
C LYS A 50 4.30 10.35 24.21
N ILE A 51 3.50 9.43 23.68
CA ILE A 51 2.73 9.59 22.46
C ILE A 51 1.26 9.47 22.85
N ASP A 52 0.46 10.49 22.57
CA ASP A 52 -0.96 10.49 22.89
C ASP A 52 -1.79 11.19 21.82
N LEU A 53 -3.11 11.02 21.90
CA LEU A 53 -4.07 11.76 21.09
C LEU A 53 -4.82 12.74 21.99
N SER A 54 -5.11 13.94 21.51
CA SER A 54 -5.87 14.95 22.26
C SER A 54 -7.39 14.82 22.11
N ASP A 55 -7.88 13.74 21.49
CA ASP A 55 -9.28 13.49 21.16
C ASP A 55 -9.75 12.09 21.58
N VAL A 56 -11.02 11.77 21.31
CA VAL A 56 -11.59 10.44 21.55
C VAL A 56 -11.27 9.55 20.36
N ASN A 57 -10.31 8.64 20.50
CA ASN A 57 -9.83 7.83 19.39
C ASN A 57 -9.10 6.55 19.85
N HIS A 58 -8.56 5.79 18.89
CA HIS A 58 -7.58 4.74 19.14
C HIS A 58 -6.17 5.27 18.87
N LEU A 59 -5.25 5.14 19.83
CA LEU A 59 -3.83 5.21 19.52
C LEU A 59 -3.42 3.87 18.89
N HIS A 60 -3.09 3.90 17.60
CA HIS A 60 -3.05 2.71 16.78
C HIS A 60 -1.87 2.76 15.80
N LEU A 61 -0.70 2.27 16.22
CA LEU A 61 0.55 2.45 15.47
C LEU A 61 1.18 1.10 15.13
N ALA A 62 1.76 1.02 13.93
CA ALA A 62 2.52 -0.14 13.47
C ALA A 62 3.93 -0.17 14.08
N ASN A 63 4.60 0.99 14.19
CA ASN A 63 5.96 1.03 14.73
C ASN A 63 6.32 2.43 15.26
N ILE A 64 7.34 2.47 16.11
CA ILE A 64 7.94 3.67 16.67
C ILE A 64 9.46 3.48 16.58
N LEU A 65 10.16 4.45 15.99
CA LEU A 65 11.61 4.43 15.83
C LEU A 65 12.25 5.66 16.47
N PHE A 66 13.42 5.45 17.06
CA PHE A 66 14.21 6.45 17.75
C PHE A 66 15.48 6.72 16.98
N LYS A 67 15.78 7.99 16.69
CA LYS A 67 17.07 8.37 16.12
C LYS A 67 18.05 8.66 17.25
N VAL A 68 19.04 7.80 17.44
CA VAL A 68 20.11 7.91 18.44
C VAL A 68 21.45 7.63 17.77
N ASP A 69 22.43 8.51 18.02
CA ASP A 69 23.76 8.45 17.39
C ASP A 69 23.70 8.29 15.86
N ASP A 70 22.80 9.07 15.23
CA ASP A 70 22.51 9.06 13.80
C ASP A 70 21.98 7.73 13.21
N LYS A 71 21.55 6.82 14.08
CA LYS A 71 20.93 5.55 13.69
C LYS A 71 19.46 5.51 14.11
N TRP A 72 18.63 5.00 13.22
CA TRP A 72 17.24 4.67 13.55
C TRP A 72 17.19 3.30 14.21
N LEU A 73 16.67 3.25 15.42
CA LEU A 73 16.47 2.06 16.23
C LEU A 73 14.96 1.87 16.45
N SER A 74 14.46 0.67 16.25
CA SER A 74 13.08 0.31 16.55
C SER A 74 12.91 -0.05 18.02
N LEU A 75 11.67 -0.33 18.43
CA LEU A 75 11.38 -0.90 19.76
C LEU A 75 12.12 -2.22 20.02
N GLN A 76 12.34 -3.03 18.98
CA GLN A 76 13.01 -4.33 19.05
C GLN A 76 14.53 -4.21 19.20
N ASP A 77 15.10 -3.06 18.85
CA ASP A 77 16.54 -2.81 18.96
C ASP A 77 16.95 -2.30 20.35
N TYR A 78 15.97 -2.04 21.23
CA TYR A 78 16.19 -1.53 22.58
C TYR A 78 15.91 -2.60 23.64
N ASP A 79 16.95 -2.93 24.41
CA ASP A 79 16.80 -3.80 25.57
C ASP A 79 16.13 -3.06 26.74
N ASN A 80 15.28 -3.77 27.48
CA ASN A 80 14.73 -3.33 28.77
C ASN A 80 13.95 -2.00 28.74
N LEU A 81 13.26 -1.70 27.64
CA LEU A 81 12.20 -0.69 27.67
C LEU A 81 11.08 -1.13 28.59
N SER A 82 10.50 -0.19 29.32
CA SER A 82 9.22 -0.39 29.99
C SER A 82 8.17 0.54 29.39
N PHE A 83 6.91 0.13 29.49
CA PHE A 83 5.81 0.79 28.81
C PHE A 83 4.65 1.02 29.77
N ASP A 84 3.97 2.15 29.58
CA ASP A 84 2.68 2.44 30.20
C ASP A 84 1.69 2.86 29.10
N GLN A 85 0.75 1.97 28.80
CA GLN A 85 -0.25 2.14 27.74
C GLN A 85 -1.63 2.29 28.40
N SER A 86 -2.39 3.33 28.01
CA SER A 86 -3.69 3.66 28.63
C SER A 86 -4.66 2.49 28.67
N SER A 87 -4.75 1.73 27.56
CA SER A 87 -5.54 0.53 27.48
C SER A 87 -5.13 -0.34 26.30
N VAL A 88 -5.54 -1.62 26.29
CA VAL A 88 -5.34 -2.53 25.15
C VAL A 88 -6.68 -2.89 24.51
N VAL A 89 -6.78 -2.79 23.19
CA VAL A 89 -8.03 -3.08 22.47
C VAL A 89 -8.50 -4.51 22.77
N ARG A 90 -9.76 -4.66 23.19
CA ARG A 90 -10.38 -5.93 23.62
C ARG A 90 -9.66 -6.67 24.76
N GLY A 91 -8.64 -6.07 25.40
CA GLY A 91 -7.78 -6.75 26.37
C GLY A 91 -6.90 -7.85 25.74
N ASP A 92 -6.74 -7.85 24.42
CA ASP A 92 -5.96 -8.85 23.70
C ASP A 92 -4.48 -8.47 23.71
N LYS A 93 -3.65 -9.28 24.39
CA LYS A 93 -2.21 -9.04 24.54
C LYS A 93 -1.49 -8.92 23.20
N ALA A 94 -2.02 -9.47 22.11
CA ALA A 94 -1.43 -9.29 20.78
C ALA A 94 -1.39 -7.82 20.32
N PHE A 95 -2.17 -6.92 20.93
CA PHE A 95 -2.20 -5.50 20.61
C PHE A 95 -1.61 -4.61 21.70
N ASP A 96 -0.93 -5.22 22.66
CA ASP A 96 -0.08 -4.54 23.64
C ASP A 96 1.21 -4.07 22.96
N ILE A 97 1.72 -2.89 23.34
CA ILE A 97 3.01 -2.37 22.86
C ILE A 97 4.17 -3.32 23.14
N VAL A 98 4.12 -4.09 24.23
CA VAL A 98 5.12 -5.11 24.56
C VAL A 98 5.24 -6.13 23.43
N SER A 99 4.12 -6.52 22.82
CA SER A 99 4.09 -7.48 21.71
C SER A 99 4.69 -6.92 20.41
N VAL A 100 4.73 -5.59 20.25
CA VAL A 100 5.45 -4.96 19.13
C VAL A 100 6.96 -4.92 19.41
N ALA A 101 7.33 -4.63 20.66
CA ALA A 101 8.71 -4.57 21.12
C ALA A 101 9.40 -5.95 21.12
N ASP A 102 8.68 -7.04 21.36
CA ASP A 102 9.22 -8.41 21.27
C ASP A 102 9.10 -9.03 19.85
N GLY A 103 8.45 -8.33 18.93
CA GLY A 103 8.25 -8.75 17.54
C GLY A 103 7.15 -9.79 17.31
N SER A 104 6.36 -10.14 18.33
CA SER A 104 5.22 -11.07 18.22
C SER A 104 4.00 -10.44 17.53
N SER A 105 3.95 -9.11 17.45
CA SER A 105 2.90 -8.35 16.78
C SER A 105 3.45 -7.28 15.84
N ALA A 106 2.70 -7.01 14.77
CA ALA A 106 3.04 -6.00 13.77
C ALA A 106 2.54 -4.58 14.12
N PHE A 107 1.76 -4.43 15.20
CA PHE A 107 1.20 -3.16 15.66
C PHE A 107 0.66 -3.28 17.09
N PHE A 108 0.47 -2.13 17.75
CA PHE A 108 -0.29 -2.06 19.02
C PHE A 108 -1.53 -1.19 18.85
N SER A 109 -2.51 -1.35 19.73
CA SER A 109 -3.76 -0.60 19.66
C SER A 109 -4.42 -0.41 21.03
N THR A 110 -4.78 0.84 21.34
CA THR A 110 -5.65 1.14 22.48
C THR A 110 -7.13 0.89 22.15
N ARG A 111 -7.98 0.89 23.19
CA ARG A 111 -9.42 1.01 22.98
C ARG A 111 -9.74 2.39 22.35
N MET A 112 -10.95 2.51 21.81
CA MET A 112 -11.51 3.82 21.49
C MET A 112 -11.84 4.48 22.83
N GLU A 113 -11.06 5.48 23.21
CA GLU A 113 -11.18 6.14 24.51
C GLU A 113 -10.77 7.61 24.39
N GLU A 114 -11.07 8.38 25.42
CA GLU A 114 -10.66 9.78 25.53
C GLU A 114 -9.17 9.84 25.90
N GLU A 115 -8.40 10.63 25.16
CA GLU A 115 -6.96 10.84 25.36
C GLU A 115 -6.12 9.55 25.52
N PRO A 116 -6.19 8.60 24.56
CA PRO A 116 -5.37 7.39 24.60
C PRO A 116 -3.88 7.75 24.57
N TYR A 117 -3.06 7.01 25.30
CA TYR A 117 -1.63 7.29 25.39
C TYR A 117 -0.77 6.03 25.44
N LEU A 118 0.49 6.22 25.08
CA LEU A 118 1.60 5.33 25.30
C LEU A 118 2.76 6.14 25.89
N VAL A 119 3.30 5.70 27.02
CA VAL A 119 4.58 6.16 27.57
C VAL A 119 5.61 5.05 27.40
N ILE A 120 6.77 5.41 26.87
CA ILE A 120 7.95 4.56 26.71
C ILE A 120 9.01 5.07 27.67
N CYS A 121 9.45 4.20 28.58
CA CYS A 121 10.45 4.51 29.59
C CYS A 121 11.77 3.84 29.20
N PHE A 122 12.82 4.65 29.04
CA PHE A 122 14.15 4.15 28.74
C PHE A 122 14.86 3.69 30.02
N PRO A 123 15.65 2.60 29.98
CA PRO A 123 16.37 2.11 31.16
C PRO A 123 17.42 3.11 31.68
N SER A 124 17.90 4.00 30.81
CA SER A 124 18.74 5.14 31.17
C SER A 124 18.46 6.30 30.21
N ALA A 125 18.82 7.52 30.61
CA ALA A 125 18.59 8.69 29.76
C ALA A 125 19.37 8.58 28.44
N ILE A 126 18.67 8.76 27.31
CA ILE A 126 19.25 8.70 25.96
C ILE A 126 19.27 10.09 25.32
N ASN A 127 20.21 10.33 24.40
CA ASN A 127 20.20 11.53 23.56
C ASN A 127 19.33 11.26 22.34
N LEU A 128 18.04 11.62 22.40
CA LEU A 128 17.09 11.36 21.33
C LEU A 128 17.11 12.51 20.32
N GLN A 129 17.62 12.25 19.11
CA GLN A 129 17.71 13.26 18.05
C GLN A 129 16.34 13.50 17.40
N ALA A 130 15.60 12.42 17.12
CA ALA A 130 14.28 12.48 16.50
C ALA A 130 13.46 11.23 16.84
N LEU A 131 12.14 11.38 16.81
CA LEU A 131 11.17 10.30 16.86
C LEU A 131 10.58 10.08 15.47
N ARG A 132 10.33 8.83 15.11
CA ARG A 132 9.58 8.47 13.90
C ARG A 132 8.42 7.56 14.27
N VAL A 133 7.21 7.97 13.90
CA VAL A 133 5.97 7.24 14.14
C VAL A 133 5.49 6.61 12.84
N VAL A 134 5.06 5.35 12.90
CA VAL A 134 4.54 4.57 11.77
C VAL A 134 3.11 4.11 12.09
N ASN A 135 2.13 4.51 11.30
CA ASN A 135 0.72 4.16 11.44
C ASN A 135 0.46 2.84 10.73
N ARG A 136 -0.63 2.20 11.10
CA ARG A 136 -1.06 0.97 10.44
C ARG A 136 -1.49 1.22 9.02
N LYS A 137 -1.30 0.21 8.17
CA LYS A 137 -1.79 0.17 6.78
C LYS A 137 -3.31 -0.10 6.71
N ASP A 138 -4.13 0.64 7.47
CA ASP A 138 -5.58 0.43 7.60
C ASP A 138 -6.45 1.54 6.99
N GLY A 139 -5.83 2.62 6.47
CA GLY A 139 -6.53 3.72 5.84
C GLY A 139 -7.22 4.67 6.82
N LEU A 140 -6.92 4.55 8.12
CA LEU A 140 -7.46 5.38 9.20
C LEU A 140 -6.38 6.34 9.73
N TRP A 141 -5.54 6.84 8.83
CA TRP A 141 -4.43 7.75 9.13
C TRP A 141 -4.89 9.11 9.65
N GLU A 142 -6.16 9.48 9.45
CA GLU A 142 -6.73 10.73 9.98
C GLU A 142 -6.67 10.79 11.51
N ARG A 143 -6.58 9.64 12.19
CA ARG A 143 -6.39 9.57 13.65
C ARG A 143 -5.11 10.25 14.10
N ALA A 144 -4.07 10.27 13.27
CA ALA A 144 -2.80 10.87 13.65
C ALA A 144 -2.81 12.41 13.58
N ARG A 145 -3.91 13.03 13.14
CA ARG A 145 -4.05 14.50 13.09
C ARG A 145 -3.94 15.16 14.46
N SER A 146 -4.37 14.48 15.53
CA SER A 146 -4.36 14.96 16.92
C SER A 146 -3.18 14.41 17.72
N LEU A 147 -2.18 13.82 17.06
CA LEU A 147 -1.02 13.24 17.73
C LEU A 147 -0.25 14.30 18.50
N ARG A 148 0.06 13.99 19.76
CA ARG A 148 0.97 14.75 20.62
C ARG A 148 2.18 13.89 20.95
N ILE A 149 3.35 14.51 20.89
CA ILE A 149 4.63 13.88 21.24
C ILE A 149 5.29 14.76 22.29
N SER A 150 5.47 14.18 23.47
CA SER A 150 6.14 14.81 24.61
C SER A 150 7.26 13.92 25.11
N ALA A 151 8.31 14.49 25.70
CA ALA A 151 9.35 13.72 26.37
C ALA A 151 9.71 14.33 27.71
N LYS A 152 10.12 13.47 28.65
CA LYS A 152 10.60 13.86 29.97
C LYS A 152 12.10 14.07 29.92
N CYS A 153 12.49 15.33 30.12
CA CYS A 153 13.86 15.80 30.18
C CYS A 153 14.26 16.12 31.63
N GLU A 154 15.50 16.54 31.86
CA GLU A 154 15.97 16.96 33.21
C GLU A 154 15.10 18.06 33.83
N ALA A 155 14.58 18.98 33.03
CA ALA A 155 13.70 20.07 33.47
C ALA A 155 12.22 19.66 33.64
N GLY A 156 11.87 18.41 33.34
CA GLY A 156 10.50 17.90 33.36
C GLY A 156 9.95 17.55 31.97
N TRP A 157 8.63 17.41 31.87
CA TRP A 157 7.94 17.10 30.62
C TRP A 157 7.94 18.30 29.66
N ARG A 158 8.30 18.04 28.41
CA ARG A 158 8.27 19.00 27.31
C ARG A 158 7.48 18.43 26.14
N CYS A 159 6.60 19.22 25.55
CA CYS A 159 5.91 18.89 24.30
C CYS A 159 6.78 19.31 23.10
N TYR A 160 6.98 18.40 22.14
CA TYR A 160 7.75 18.63 20.91
C TYR A 160 6.86 18.77 19.68
N TYR A 161 5.69 18.17 19.71
CA TYR A 161 4.69 18.28 18.67
C TYR A 161 3.29 18.12 19.25
N ASP A 162 2.38 18.99 18.85
CA ASP A 162 0.95 18.90 19.14
C ASP A 162 0.16 19.16 17.85
N GLY A 163 -0.44 18.11 17.29
CA GLY A 163 -1.22 18.19 16.06
C GLY A 163 -2.50 19.00 16.17
N SER A 164 -2.98 19.24 17.39
CA SER A 164 -4.13 20.13 17.66
C SER A 164 -3.75 21.61 17.64
N ASP A 165 -2.48 21.93 17.89
CA ASP A 165 -1.96 23.29 17.94
C ASP A 165 -1.43 23.76 16.56
N LEU A 166 -1.80 24.97 16.14
CA LEU A 166 -1.35 25.50 14.86
C LEU A 166 0.14 25.87 14.87
N ASP A 167 0.62 26.47 15.96
CA ASP A 167 1.98 26.97 16.04
C ASP A 167 2.99 25.79 16.12
N SER A 168 2.66 24.74 16.88
CA SER A 168 3.43 23.50 16.93
C SER A 168 3.58 22.84 15.55
N ARG A 169 2.49 22.80 14.80
CA ARG A 169 2.46 22.29 13.42
C ARG A 169 3.31 23.11 12.45
N LEU A 170 3.24 24.45 12.53
CA LEU A 170 4.07 25.32 11.71
C LEU A 170 5.56 25.20 12.09
N ALA A 171 5.88 25.11 13.37
CA ALA A 171 7.24 24.87 13.86
C ALA A 171 7.80 23.53 13.36
N TRP A 172 6.96 22.49 13.26
CA TRP A 172 7.35 21.23 12.65
C TRP A 172 7.68 21.38 11.17
N VAL A 173 6.84 22.08 10.39
CA VAL A 173 7.13 22.38 8.97
C VAL A 173 8.44 23.14 8.83
N GLU A 174 8.67 24.15 9.65
CA GLU A 174 9.93 24.91 9.68
C GLU A 174 11.13 24.00 9.97
N ALA A 175 11.02 23.09 10.91
CA ALA A 175 12.08 22.13 11.22
C ALA A 175 12.37 21.16 10.06
N VAL A 176 11.32 20.69 9.36
CA VAL A 176 11.47 19.88 8.14
C VAL A 176 12.18 20.68 7.05
N VAL A 177 11.75 21.92 6.80
CA VAL A 177 12.35 22.83 5.82
C VAL A 177 13.80 23.16 6.16
N GLY A 178 14.12 23.33 7.44
CA GLY A 178 15.48 23.57 7.92
C GLY A 178 16.46 22.43 7.63
N ARG A 179 15.97 21.19 7.50
CA ARG A 179 16.78 20.03 7.10
C ARG A 179 17.06 19.96 5.60
N ILE A 180 16.26 20.63 4.78
CA ILE A 180 16.50 20.68 3.34
C ILE A 180 17.78 21.48 3.12
N GLY A 181 18.86 20.85 2.63
CA GLY A 181 20.13 21.53 2.37
C GLY A 181 20.01 22.69 1.37
N GLU A 182 21.01 23.58 1.32
CA GLU A 182 21.10 24.56 0.24
C GLU A 182 21.37 23.82 -1.08
N SER A 183 20.43 23.89 -2.01
CA SER A 183 20.69 23.45 -3.38
C SER A 183 21.69 24.41 -4.02
N GLY A 184 22.89 23.92 -4.35
CA GLY A 184 23.97 24.71 -4.95
C GLY A 184 23.63 25.31 -6.33
N ASP A 185 22.45 25.02 -6.88
CA ASP A 185 21.99 25.53 -8.17
C ASP A 185 20.77 26.45 -7.98
N SER A 186 21.02 27.75 -7.84
CA SER A 186 20.01 28.80 -7.62
C SER A 186 19.01 28.99 -8.78
N THR A 187 19.18 28.28 -9.90
CA THR A 187 18.37 28.49 -11.12
C THR A 187 17.19 27.52 -11.28
N SER A 188 17.07 26.48 -10.44
CA SER A 188 15.98 25.50 -10.51
C SER A 188 14.74 25.93 -9.72
N GLY A 189 13.55 25.50 -10.18
CA GLY A 189 12.28 25.70 -9.44
C GLY A 189 12.28 25.12 -8.02
N VAL A 190 13.11 24.10 -7.77
CA VAL A 190 13.34 23.52 -6.44
C VAL A 190 14.04 24.51 -5.51
N SER A 191 15.08 25.22 -5.98
CA SER A 191 15.79 26.23 -5.19
C SER A 191 14.89 27.41 -4.82
N LYS A 192 14.01 27.84 -5.75
CA LYS A 192 12.98 28.84 -5.44
C LYS A 192 11.98 28.34 -4.41
N LEU A 193 11.53 27.09 -4.52
CA LEU A 193 10.64 26.45 -3.54
C LEU A 193 11.31 26.44 -2.16
N VAL A 194 12.53 25.92 -2.05
CA VAL A 194 13.27 25.83 -0.78
C VAL A 194 13.53 27.22 -0.19
N SER A 195 13.96 28.19 -1.02
CA SER A 195 14.12 29.58 -0.57
C SER A 195 12.80 30.18 -0.08
N GLY A 196 11.70 29.97 -0.81
CA GLY A 196 10.38 30.46 -0.43
C GLY A 196 9.89 29.85 0.88
N LEU A 197 10.11 28.54 1.07
CA LEU A 197 9.78 27.83 2.31
C LEU A 197 10.60 28.32 3.50
N ARG A 198 11.84 28.80 3.29
CA ARG A 198 12.72 29.35 4.33
C ARG A 198 12.45 30.82 4.66
N THR A 199 11.84 31.59 3.75
CA THR A 199 11.56 33.02 3.98
C THR A 199 10.39 33.24 4.94
N GLY A 200 10.68 33.11 6.24
CA GLY A 200 9.78 33.38 7.36
C GLY A 200 8.81 32.23 7.67
N ALA A 201 8.28 32.19 8.90
CA ALA A 201 7.27 31.24 9.35
C ALA A 201 6.10 31.23 8.35
N PRO A 202 5.96 30.20 7.50
CA PRO A 202 5.06 30.29 6.37
C PRO A 202 3.64 30.25 6.91
N ARG A 203 2.95 31.39 6.86
CA ARG A 203 1.50 31.40 7.12
C ARG A 203 0.85 30.44 6.12
N PRO A 204 -0.23 29.74 6.48
CA PRO A 204 -0.87 28.76 5.59
C PRO A 204 -1.16 29.26 4.17
N ARG A 205 -1.57 30.53 4.01
CA ARG A 205 -1.80 31.16 2.70
C ARG A 205 -0.54 31.37 1.88
N GLN A 206 0.59 31.70 2.53
CA GLN A 206 1.88 31.88 1.86
C GLN A 206 2.43 30.54 1.40
N LEU A 207 2.36 29.50 2.26
CA LEU A 207 2.72 28.13 1.90
C LEU A 207 1.95 27.66 0.67
N ARG A 208 0.62 27.85 0.67
CA ARG A 208 -0.27 27.58 -0.47
C ARG A 208 0.20 28.24 -1.76
N SER A 209 0.55 29.52 -1.70
CA SER A 209 1.02 30.28 -2.86
C SER A 209 2.35 29.76 -3.39
N ILE A 210 3.30 29.44 -2.51
CA ILE A 210 4.63 28.91 -2.88
C ILE A 210 4.48 27.55 -3.57
N LEU A 211 3.68 26.65 -3.00
CA LEU A 211 3.46 25.31 -3.54
C LEU A 211 2.75 25.36 -4.89
N ASN A 212 1.70 26.18 -5.03
CA ASN A 212 1.02 26.36 -6.31
C ASN A 212 1.97 26.91 -7.38
N SER A 213 2.84 27.86 -7.04
CA SER A 213 3.87 28.37 -7.96
C SER A 213 4.83 27.26 -8.38
N PHE A 214 5.32 26.47 -7.41
CA PHE A 214 6.20 25.33 -7.69
C PHE A 214 5.55 24.33 -8.64
N PHE A 215 4.31 23.89 -8.38
CA PHE A 215 3.65 22.92 -9.25
C PHE A 215 3.28 23.49 -10.63
N SER A 216 3.10 24.81 -10.75
CA SER A 216 2.88 25.46 -12.04
C SER A 216 4.15 25.57 -12.89
N GLU A 217 5.30 25.78 -12.25
CA GLU A 217 6.62 25.92 -12.90
C GLU A 217 7.29 24.55 -13.12
N PHE A 218 7.30 23.71 -12.09
CA PHE A 218 7.84 22.36 -12.10
C PHE A 218 6.79 21.38 -12.59
N LYS A 219 6.56 21.41 -13.90
CA LYS A 219 5.90 20.28 -14.56
C LYS A 219 6.90 19.14 -14.52
N PHE A 220 6.66 18.09 -13.73
CA PHE A 220 7.47 16.86 -13.74
C PHE A 220 7.48 16.32 -15.19
N PRO A 221 8.49 16.61 -16.04
CA PRO A 221 8.51 16.06 -17.38
C PRO A 221 9.07 14.67 -17.16
N SER A 222 8.24 13.66 -17.31
CA SER A 222 8.64 12.30 -16.95
C SER A 222 9.83 11.82 -17.79
N ASP A 223 10.06 12.42 -18.96
CA ASP A 223 11.22 12.22 -19.83
C ASP A 223 12.46 13.07 -19.48
N CYS A 224 12.47 13.85 -18.39
CA CYS A 224 13.63 14.62 -17.96
C CYS A 224 14.47 13.85 -16.92
N PRO A 225 15.76 13.52 -17.18
CA PRO A 225 16.64 12.87 -16.21
C PRO A 225 16.70 13.58 -14.86
N ASN A 226 16.78 14.90 -14.88
CA ASN A 226 16.90 15.72 -13.68
C ASN A 226 15.66 15.59 -12.77
N SER A 227 14.49 15.32 -13.33
CA SER A 227 13.27 15.14 -12.54
C SER A 227 13.23 13.80 -11.81
N VAL A 228 13.73 12.72 -12.43
CA VAL A 228 13.85 11.41 -11.77
C VAL A 228 14.93 11.45 -10.69
N GLU A 229 16.08 12.09 -10.98
CA GLU A 229 17.13 12.29 -9.99
C GLU A 229 16.63 13.10 -8.79
N PHE A 230 15.90 14.19 -9.03
CA PHE A 230 15.27 14.98 -7.97
C PHE A 230 14.28 14.14 -7.16
N LEU A 231 13.38 13.40 -7.80
CA LEU A 231 12.39 12.56 -7.10
C LEU A 231 13.03 11.43 -6.26
N GLY A 232 14.25 10.99 -6.60
CA GLY A 232 15.03 10.05 -5.79
C GLY A 232 15.89 10.68 -4.70
N SER A 233 15.86 12.02 -4.56
CA SER A 233 16.71 12.75 -3.61
C SER A 233 16.08 12.86 -2.22
N GLU A 234 16.93 13.03 -1.20
CA GLU A 234 16.48 13.34 0.17
C GLU A 234 15.63 14.62 0.24
N ILE A 235 15.92 15.61 -0.63
CA ILE A 235 15.14 16.84 -0.72
C ILE A 235 13.69 16.53 -1.12
N ALA A 236 13.46 15.66 -2.10
CA ALA A 236 12.10 15.28 -2.49
C ALA A 236 11.37 14.53 -1.39
N TYR A 237 12.07 13.66 -0.64
CA TYR A 237 11.50 12.99 0.54
C TYR A 237 11.10 13.98 1.63
N LEU A 238 11.92 14.98 1.94
CA LEU A 238 11.59 16.03 2.90
C LEU A 238 10.43 16.92 2.41
N LEU A 239 10.39 17.25 1.13
CA LEU A 239 9.29 18.00 0.52
C LEU A 239 7.97 17.21 0.53
N ALA A 240 8.01 15.89 0.42
CA ALA A 240 6.81 15.06 0.54
C ALA A 240 6.13 15.23 1.90
N ASN A 241 6.90 15.34 2.98
CA ASN A 241 6.37 15.64 4.32
C ASN A 241 5.65 17.00 4.36
N VAL A 242 6.20 18.01 3.66
CA VAL A 242 5.59 19.34 3.55
C VAL A 242 4.33 19.32 2.66
N PHE A 243 4.32 18.55 1.58
CA PHE A 243 3.16 18.47 0.68
C PHE A 243 2.01 17.71 1.32
N CYS A 244 2.31 16.61 2.03
CA CYS A 244 1.34 15.92 2.85
C CYS A 244 0.70 16.87 3.86
N PHE A 245 1.45 17.82 4.43
CA PHE A 245 0.88 18.81 5.33
C PHE A 245 -0.16 19.73 4.69
N TYR A 246 0.02 20.05 3.41
CA TYR A 246 -0.77 21.08 2.73
C TYR A 246 -2.05 20.55 2.07
N ASP A 247 -2.04 19.32 1.56
CA ASP A 247 -3.10 18.81 0.68
C ASP A 247 -3.88 17.64 1.30
N SER A 248 -5.06 17.94 1.84
CA SER A 248 -5.96 16.96 2.47
C SER A 248 -6.74 16.05 1.56
N GLU A 249 -6.80 16.38 0.29
CA GLU A 249 -7.59 15.63 -0.67
C GLU A 249 -6.69 14.84 -1.64
N ILE A 250 -5.36 14.92 -1.46
CA ILE A 250 -4.36 14.39 -2.38
C ILE A 250 -4.66 14.79 -3.81
N GLY A 251 -4.79 16.09 -4.04
CA GLY A 251 -4.99 16.65 -5.37
C GLY A 251 -3.92 16.18 -6.36
N PHE A 252 -4.21 16.36 -7.64
CA PHE A 252 -3.40 15.82 -8.75
C PHE A 252 -1.89 16.04 -8.58
N CYS A 253 -1.47 17.27 -8.25
CA CYS A 253 -0.06 17.64 -8.12
C CYS A 253 0.64 16.88 -6.98
N THR A 254 -0.01 16.79 -5.82
CA THR A 254 0.50 16.06 -4.65
C THR A 254 0.56 14.57 -4.95
N SER A 255 -0.52 14.00 -5.49
CA SER A 255 -0.57 12.58 -5.89
C SER A 255 0.55 12.22 -6.85
N ARG A 256 0.72 13.00 -7.91
CA ARG A 256 1.74 12.81 -8.92
C ARG A 256 3.16 12.87 -8.32
N PHE A 257 3.44 13.84 -7.45
CA PHE A 257 4.72 13.94 -6.75
C PHE A 257 4.99 12.76 -5.83
N LEU A 258 4.04 12.44 -4.93
CA LEU A 258 4.21 11.38 -3.94
C LEU A 258 4.39 10.02 -4.61
N VAL A 259 3.59 9.72 -5.65
CA VAL A 259 3.75 8.50 -6.45
C VAL A 259 5.13 8.46 -7.08
N GLY A 260 5.54 9.53 -7.80
CA GLY A 260 6.83 9.58 -8.46
C GLY A 260 8.01 9.40 -7.50
N MET A 261 7.97 10.08 -6.35
CA MET A 261 8.99 9.97 -5.30
C MET A 261 9.04 8.55 -4.74
N LEU A 262 7.90 7.99 -4.32
CA LEU A 262 7.85 6.63 -3.77
C LEU A 262 8.37 5.59 -4.77
N LEU A 263 8.08 5.75 -6.07
CA LEU A 263 8.62 4.88 -7.11
C LEU A 263 10.14 4.99 -7.25
N CYS A 264 10.69 6.21 -7.25
CA CYS A 264 12.14 6.42 -7.30
C CYS A 264 12.88 5.83 -6.09
N HIS A 265 12.22 5.78 -4.93
CA HIS A 265 12.74 5.14 -3.71
C HIS A 265 12.38 3.65 -3.60
N GLY A 266 11.75 3.03 -4.61
CA GLY A 266 11.44 1.59 -4.66
C GLY A 266 10.18 1.16 -3.90
N TYR A 267 9.42 2.09 -3.31
CA TYR A 267 8.19 1.83 -2.54
C TYR A 267 6.95 1.65 -3.43
N ARG A 268 7.01 0.72 -4.41
CA ARG A 268 6.00 0.53 -5.46
C ARG A 268 4.59 0.23 -4.95
N ARG A 269 4.45 -0.52 -3.84
CA ARG A 269 3.15 -0.81 -3.23
C ARG A 269 2.56 0.40 -2.55
N ASP A 270 3.38 1.20 -1.87
CA ASP A 270 2.90 2.37 -1.16
C ASP A 270 2.58 3.52 -2.16
N ALA A 271 3.36 3.64 -3.25
CA ALA A 271 3.02 4.49 -4.40
C ALA A 271 1.64 4.12 -4.99
N PHE A 272 1.40 2.82 -5.20
CA PHE A 272 0.12 2.34 -5.73
C PHE A 272 -1.07 2.68 -4.82
N LYS A 273 -0.89 2.63 -3.49
CA LYS A 273 -1.95 3.04 -2.56
C LYS A 273 -2.29 4.53 -2.70
N ILE A 274 -1.28 5.39 -2.80
CA ILE A 274 -1.52 6.82 -3.04
C ILE A 274 -2.31 7.00 -4.34
N TYR A 275 -1.89 6.32 -5.41
CA TYR A 275 -2.60 6.31 -6.68
C TYR A 275 -4.06 5.80 -6.55
N SER A 276 -4.31 4.70 -5.84
CA SER A 276 -5.67 4.15 -5.62
C SER A 276 -6.56 5.04 -4.74
N ILE A 277 -5.99 5.82 -3.83
CA ILE A 277 -6.75 6.81 -3.05
C ILE A 277 -7.10 7.98 -3.98
N ALA A 278 -6.13 8.49 -4.73
CA ALA A 278 -6.29 9.59 -5.66
C ALA A 278 -7.30 9.27 -6.79
N SER A 279 -7.36 8.02 -7.26
CA SER A 279 -8.28 7.61 -8.32
C SER A 279 -9.76 7.71 -7.96
N ARG A 280 -10.09 7.98 -6.69
CA ARG A 280 -11.46 8.22 -6.24
C ARG A 280 -11.96 9.63 -6.53
N SER A 281 -11.04 10.58 -6.74
CA SER A 281 -11.35 12.01 -6.89
C SER A 281 -10.75 12.62 -8.17
N LEU A 282 -9.65 12.07 -8.69
CA LEU A 282 -8.99 12.59 -9.88
C LEU A 282 -9.70 12.21 -11.18
N SER A 283 -9.51 13.06 -12.21
CA SER A 283 -9.99 12.78 -13.56
C SER A 283 -9.22 11.63 -14.21
N ARG A 284 -9.77 11.09 -15.30
CA ARG A 284 -9.08 10.06 -16.07
C ARG A 284 -7.77 10.60 -16.67
N GLU A 285 -7.79 11.82 -17.18
CA GLU A 285 -6.62 12.49 -17.75
C GLU A 285 -5.50 12.67 -16.72
N ASP A 286 -5.86 13.01 -15.47
CA ASP A 286 -4.90 13.13 -14.37
C ASP A 286 -4.26 11.78 -14.02
N LEU A 287 -5.05 10.70 -13.97
CA LEU A 287 -4.55 9.35 -13.69
C LEU A 287 -3.64 8.85 -14.82
N GLU A 288 -4.01 9.08 -16.08
CA GLU A 288 -3.20 8.74 -17.24
C GLU A 288 -1.84 9.46 -17.22
N ALA A 289 -1.79 10.71 -16.72
CA ALA A 289 -0.54 11.43 -16.52
C ALA A 289 0.35 10.81 -15.42
N ILE A 290 -0.23 10.39 -14.29
CA ILE A 290 0.51 9.70 -13.22
C ILE A 290 1.05 8.34 -13.72
N GLU A 291 0.24 7.60 -14.49
CA GLU A 291 0.65 6.32 -15.08
C GLU A 291 1.76 6.49 -16.13
N ALA A 292 1.73 7.57 -16.92
CA ALA A 292 2.80 7.89 -17.87
C ALA A 292 4.13 8.14 -17.12
N ASP A 293 4.08 8.87 -16.01
CA ASP A 293 5.27 9.13 -15.18
C ASP A 293 5.83 7.84 -14.57
N ALA A 294 4.97 6.99 -14.00
CA ALA A 294 5.37 5.72 -13.45
C ALA A 294 6.10 4.85 -14.48
N ARG A 295 5.61 4.86 -15.73
CA ARG A 295 6.22 4.14 -16.86
C ARG A 295 7.65 4.58 -17.09
N ILE A 296 7.89 5.89 -17.14
CA ILE A 296 9.22 6.44 -17.44
C ILE A 296 10.17 6.32 -16.25
N ILE A 297 9.67 6.51 -15.02
CA ILE A 297 10.45 6.25 -13.81
C ILE A 297 10.93 4.80 -13.81
N GLY A 298 10.04 3.84 -14.10
CA GLY A 298 10.39 2.43 -14.27
C GLY A 298 11.51 2.23 -15.27
N GLU A 299 11.35 2.77 -16.49
CA GLU A 299 12.32 2.59 -17.57
C GLU A 299 13.72 3.08 -17.16
N ARG A 300 13.79 4.21 -16.45
CA ARG A 300 15.04 4.84 -16.05
C ARG A 300 15.70 4.18 -14.84
N THR A 301 14.89 3.79 -13.85
CA THR A 301 15.40 3.29 -12.56
C THR A 301 15.55 1.77 -12.53
N LEU A 302 14.78 1.05 -13.34
CA LEU A 302 14.71 -0.42 -13.35
C LEU A 302 15.03 -1.04 -14.72
N GLY A 303 15.12 -0.24 -15.79
CA GLY A 303 15.34 -0.73 -17.15
C GLY A 303 14.13 -1.37 -17.80
N HIS A 304 12.92 -1.11 -17.27
CA HIS A 304 11.65 -1.58 -17.82
C HIS A 304 10.49 -0.72 -17.34
N PRO A 305 9.36 -0.64 -18.06
CA PRO A 305 8.27 0.23 -17.66
C PRO A 305 7.59 -0.28 -16.38
N LEU A 306 6.99 0.63 -15.61
CA LEU A 306 6.01 0.30 -14.58
C LEU A 306 4.61 0.71 -14.99
N ILE A 307 3.62 -0.08 -14.62
CA ILE A 307 2.19 0.19 -14.85
C ILE A 307 1.43 0.12 -13.54
N ALA A 308 0.32 0.85 -13.43
CA ALA A 308 -0.63 0.71 -12.32
C ALA A 308 -1.41 -0.61 -12.48
N ALA A 309 -0.84 -1.71 -11.99
CA ALA A 309 -1.41 -3.05 -12.11
C ALA A 309 -2.51 -3.29 -11.07
N ALA A 310 -2.83 -4.55 -10.73
CA ALA A 310 -3.91 -4.85 -9.80
C ALA A 310 -3.58 -4.49 -8.33
N HIS A 311 -2.32 -4.61 -7.94
CA HIS A 311 -1.91 -4.55 -6.53
C HIS A 311 -0.73 -3.61 -6.25
N THR A 312 0.01 -3.23 -7.28
CA THR A 312 1.22 -2.41 -7.15
C THR A 312 1.53 -1.72 -8.47
N PHE A 313 2.49 -0.79 -8.46
CA PHE A 313 3.17 -0.43 -9.69
C PHE A 313 4.13 -1.56 -10.08
N ALA A 314 3.82 -2.25 -11.17
CA ALA A 314 4.50 -3.49 -11.54
C ALA A 314 5.10 -3.44 -12.94
N ARG A 315 6.03 -4.35 -13.20
CA ARG A 315 6.53 -4.58 -14.55
C ARG A 315 5.43 -5.32 -15.32
N PRO A 316 4.94 -4.79 -16.45
CA PRO A 316 3.89 -5.46 -17.22
C PRO A 316 4.41 -6.73 -17.87
N LEU A 317 3.55 -7.76 -18.00
CA LEU A 317 3.87 -8.99 -18.72
C LEU A 317 4.35 -8.73 -20.15
N SER A 318 3.77 -7.74 -20.84
CA SER A 318 4.18 -7.34 -22.20
C SER A 318 5.64 -6.90 -22.34
N SER A 319 6.32 -6.60 -21.23
CA SER A 319 7.75 -6.26 -21.24
C SER A 319 8.68 -7.48 -21.12
N TYR A 320 8.14 -8.69 -20.98
CA TYR A 320 8.89 -9.93 -21.03
C TYR A 320 8.77 -10.58 -22.41
N PRO A 321 9.79 -11.33 -22.88
CA PRO A 321 9.62 -12.20 -24.03
C PRO A 321 8.51 -13.22 -23.74
N ARG A 322 7.56 -13.39 -24.69
CA ARG A 322 6.43 -14.32 -24.51
C ARG A 322 6.89 -15.73 -24.17
N GLU A 323 7.92 -16.23 -24.85
CA GLU A 323 8.47 -17.57 -24.60
C GLU A 323 8.93 -17.71 -23.14
N THR A 324 9.54 -16.68 -22.54
CA THR A 324 9.92 -16.71 -21.12
C THR A 324 8.70 -16.87 -20.19
N LEU A 325 7.58 -16.23 -20.52
CA LEU A 325 6.33 -16.38 -19.76
C LEU A 325 5.74 -17.79 -19.92
N LEU A 326 5.72 -18.31 -21.15
CA LEU A 326 5.23 -19.66 -21.45
C LEU A 326 6.11 -20.73 -20.79
N ASP A 327 7.43 -20.61 -20.88
CA ASP A 327 8.41 -21.49 -20.23
C ASP A 327 8.18 -21.53 -18.72
N THR A 328 7.81 -20.39 -18.10
CA THR A 328 7.48 -20.35 -16.66
C THR A 328 6.26 -21.21 -16.32
N ILE A 329 5.21 -21.14 -17.14
CA ILE A 329 4.01 -21.96 -16.95
C ILE A 329 4.36 -23.43 -17.11
N ASP A 330 5.08 -23.77 -18.17
CA ASP A 330 5.44 -25.15 -18.51
C ASP A 330 6.35 -25.77 -17.43
N GLU A 331 7.37 -25.05 -16.96
CA GLU A 331 8.26 -25.55 -15.91
C GLU A 331 7.54 -25.74 -14.56
N VAL A 332 6.58 -24.86 -14.22
CA VAL A 332 5.77 -25.00 -13.00
C VAL A 332 4.77 -26.15 -13.13
N ALA A 333 4.12 -26.30 -14.28
CA ALA A 333 3.19 -27.39 -14.55
C ALA A 333 3.93 -28.75 -14.54
N GLU A 334 5.10 -28.84 -15.17
CA GLU A 334 5.94 -30.03 -15.19
C GLU A 334 6.42 -30.40 -13.78
N ALA A 335 6.84 -29.42 -12.97
CA ALA A 335 7.22 -29.66 -11.58
C ALA A 335 6.06 -30.22 -10.72
N LEU A 336 4.82 -30.03 -11.16
CA LEU A 336 3.60 -30.49 -10.48
C LEU A 336 2.88 -31.61 -11.25
N VAL A 337 3.46 -32.16 -12.32
CA VAL A 337 2.79 -33.14 -13.20
C VAL A 337 2.41 -34.42 -12.47
N ASP A 338 3.28 -34.88 -11.56
CA ASP A 338 3.06 -36.05 -10.71
C ASP A 338 2.21 -35.73 -9.46
N SER A 339 1.79 -34.46 -9.31
CA SER A 339 0.88 -34.10 -8.23
C SER A 339 -0.52 -34.64 -8.54
N LYS A 340 -1.24 -35.03 -7.48
CA LYS A 340 -2.62 -35.51 -7.59
C LYS A 340 -3.64 -34.40 -7.91
N TRP A 341 -3.18 -33.17 -8.15
CA TRP A 341 -4.04 -32.01 -8.32
C TRP A 341 -3.89 -31.41 -9.72
N PRO A 342 -4.98 -31.33 -10.50
CA PRO A 342 -4.96 -30.62 -11.76
C PRO A 342 -4.56 -29.15 -11.57
N ILE A 343 -3.55 -28.71 -12.31
CA ILE A 343 -3.16 -27.31 -12.45
C ILE A 343 -3.74 -26.80 -13.77
N VAL A 344 -4.57 -25.76 -13.72
CA VAL A 344 -5.24 -25.21 -14.91
C VAL A 344 -4.98 -23.71 -15.06
N LEU A 345 -4.94 -23.21 -16.29
CA LEU A 345 -4.93 -21.78 -16.55
C LEU A 345 -6.21 -21.14 -16.00
N CYS A 346 -6.10 -19.99 -15.33
CA CYS A 346 -7.26 -19.26 -14.84
C CYS A 346 -7.10 -17.74 -14.97
N TYR A 347 -8.13 -17.01 -14.55
CA TYR A 347 -8.16 -15.55 -14.42
C TYR A 347 -7.53 -14.78 -15.59
N GLY A 348 -6.60 -13.83 -15.33
CA GLY A 348 -6.07 -12.91 -16.33
C GLY A 348 -5.32 -13.65 -17.42
N THR A 349 -4.59 -14.71 -17.05
CA THR A 349 -3.87 -15.58 -17.98
C THR A 349 -4.81 -16.32 -18.94
N LEU A 350 -5.84 -17.00 -18.42
CA LEU A 350 -6.83 -17.69 -19.27
C LEU A 350 -7.63 -16.70 -20.13
N LEU A 351 -8.01 -15.55 -19.57
CA LEU A 351 -8.72 -14.50 -20.28
C LEU A 351 -7.89 -13.98 -21.46
N GLY A 352 -6.61 -13.67 -21.24
CA GLY A 352 -5.70 -13.23 -22.30
C GLY A 352 -5.58 -14.29 -23.40
N PHE A 353 -5.27 -15.52 -23.02
CA PHE A 353 -5.07 -16.62 -23.98
C PHE A 353 -6.31 -16.85 -24.84
N HIS A 354 -7.51 -16.80 -24.24
CA HIS A 354 -8.75 -17.07 -24.93
C HIS A 354 -9.30 -15.88 -25.72
N ARG A 355 -9.25 -14.66 -25.17
CA ARG A 355 -9.86 -13.46 -25.77
C ARG A 355 -8.89 -12.72 -26.67
N ASP A 356 -7.67 -12.50 -26.20
CA ASP A 356 -6.68 -11.62 -26.84
C ASP A 356 -5.67 -12.40 -27.68
N ASN A 357 -5.66 -13.74 -27.55
CA ASN A 357 -4.69 -14.64 -28.17
C ASN A 357 -3.23 -14.22 -27.86
N ASP A 358 -3.03 -13.67 -26.65
CA ASP A 358 -1.75 -13.31 -26.03
C ASP A 358 -1.96 -13.15 -24.52
N PHE A 359 -0.91 -12.89 -23.74
CA PHE A 359 -1.08 -12.39 -22.38
C PHE A 359 -1.76 -11.02 -22.39
N ILE A 360 -2.51 -10.69 -21.33
CA ILE A 360 -3.03 -9.33 -21.16
C ILE A 360 -1.83 -8.40 -21.01
N ALA A 361 -1.67 -7.45 -21.94
CA ALA A 361 -0.45 -6.65 -22.05
C ALA A 361 -0.11 -5.85 -20.78
N HIS A 362 -1.11 -5.52 -19.97
CA HIS A 362 -0.99 -4.74 -18.74
C HIS A 362 -1.29 -5.57 -17.48
N ASP A 363 -1.23 -6.89 -17.55
CA ASP A 363 -1.17 -7.73 -16.34
C ASP A 363 0.25 -7.71 -15.76
N ASP A 364 0.38 -8.07 -14.48
CA ASP A 364 1.65 -8.14 -13.77
C ASP A 364 2.05 -9.55 -13.27
N ASP A 365 1.15 -10.51 -13.38
CA ASP A 365 1.34 -11.88 -12.92
C ASP A 365 0.70 -12.94 -13.84
N ILE A 366 1.11 -14.18 -13.64
CA ILE A 366 0.54 -15.36 -14.28
C ILE A 366 -0.34 -16.07 -13.25
N ASP A 367 -1.56 -16.42 -13.65
CA ASP A 367 -2.58 -17.02 -12.79
C ASP A 367 -2.81 -18.50 -13.14
N LEU A 368 -2.51 -19.39 -12.19
CA LEU A 368 -2.88 -20.81 -12.26
C LEU A 368 -3.86 -21.18 -11.14
N LEU A 369 -4.66 -22.22 -11.36
CA LEU A 369 -5.59 -22.77 -10.38
C LEU A 369 -5.27 -24.25 -10.14
N CYS A 370 -5.05 -24.60 -8.88
CA CYS A 370 -4.97 -25.97 -8.39
C CYS A 370 -6.34 -26.43 -7.92
N ILE A 371 -6.94 -27.42 -8.61
CA ILE A 371 -8.20 -28.04 -8.19
C ILE A 371 -7.88 -29.17 -7.21
N THR A 372 -8.00 -28.90 -5.91
CA THR A 372 -7.44 -29.79 -4.87
C THR A 372 -8.21 -31.10 -4.68
N GLY A 373 -9.51 -31.10 -5.01
CA GLY A 373 -10.43 -32.18 -4.66
C GLY A 373 -10.57 -32.42 -3.14
N GLN A 374 -10.05 -31.51 -2.32
CA GLN A 374 -10.14 -31.55 -0.86
C GLN A 374 -11.21 -30.58 -0.36
N GLY A 375 -11.55 -30.69 0.93
CA GLY A 375 -12.38 -29.70 1.62
C GLY A 375 -11.57 -28.48 2.02
N ARG A 376 -12.28 -27.40 2.38
CA ARG A 376 -11.68 -26.10 2.76
C ARG A 376 -10.59 -26.20 3.84
N GLY A 377 -10.75 -27.08 4.83
CA GLY A 377 -9.83 -27.22 5.96
C GLY A 377 -8.43 -27.71 5.58
N ASP A 378 -8.27 -28.36 4.44
CA ASP A 378 -6.99 -28.95 4.01
C ASP A 378 -6.18 -28.04 3.08
N LEU A 379 -6.72 -26.89 2.67
CA LEU A 379 -6.09 -26.03 1.66
C LEU A 379 -4.71 -25.54 2.06
N GLU A 380 -4.48 -25.21 3.33
CA GLU A 380 -3.17 -24.75 3.78
C GLU A 380 -2.12 -25.87 3.69
N LYS A 381 -2.52 -27.10 4.02
CA LYS A 381 -1.66 -28.27 3.89
C LYS A 381 -1.30 -28.52 2.42
N VAL A 382 -2.28 -28.42 1.53
CA VAL A 382 -2.06 -28.55 0.07
C VAL A 382 -1.12 -27.45 -0.43
N ALA A 383 -1.35 -26.18 -0.06
CA ALA A 383 -0.49 -25.06 -0.45
C ALA A 383 0.96 -25.25 0.02
N ARG A 384 1.18 -25.74 1.25
CA ARG A 384 2.52 -26.05 1.77
C ARG A 384 3.18 -27.21 1.03
N GLU A 385 2.42 -28.22 0.62
CA GLU A 385 2.92 -29.35 -0.17
C GLU A 385 3.32 -28.90 -1.59
N ILE A 386 2.49 -28.09 -2.27
CA ILE A 386 2.83 -27.46 -3.57
C ILE A 386 4.11 -26.64 -3.43
N ALA A 387 4.20 -25.75 -2.43
CA ALA A 387 5.37 -24.92 -2.22
C ALA A 387 6.64 -25.75 -1.97
N LYS A 388 6.51 -26.88 -1.26
CA LYS A 388 7.62 -27.82 -1.04
C LYS A 388 8.07 -28.52 -2.32
N VAL A 389 7.14 -28.97 -3.16
CA VAL A 389 7.44 -29.61 -4.44
C VAL A 389 8.16 -28.62 -5.37
N LEU A 390 7.61 -27.41 -5.53
CA LEU A 390 8.23 -26.35 -6.32
C LEU A 390 9.61 -25.94 -5.76
N GLY A 391 9.74 -25.85 -4.44
CA GLY A 391 11.00 -25.59 -3.77
C GLY A 391 12.06 -26.65 -4.05
N SER A 392 11.66 -27.92 -4.04
CA SER A 392 12.54 -29.06 -4.37
C SER A 392 12.90 -29.07 -5.86
N ALA A 393 11.99 -28.62 -6.72
CA ALA A 393 12.26 -28.43 -8.13
C ALA A 393 13.22 -27.27 -8.37
N GLY A 394 13.37 -26.31 -7.44
CA GLY A 394 14.33 -25.19 -7.45
C GLY A 394 13.70 -23.81 -7.61
N PHE A 395 12.37 -23.70 -7.54
CA PHE A 395 11.68 -22.41 -7.48
C PHE A 395 11.73 -21.83 -6.07
N ARG A 396 11.65 -20.50 -5.96
CA ARG A 396 11.25 -19.89 -4.70
C ARG A 396 9.72 -19.87 -4.68
N ALA A 397 9.12 -20.62 -3.77
CA ALA A 397 7.67 -20.67 -3.57
C ALA A 397 7.30 -20.28 -2.13
N GLN A 398 6.29 -19.44 -1.97
CA GLN A 398 5.82 -18.96 -0.68
C GLN A 398 4.30 -19.13 -0.57
N VAL A 399 3.85 -19.70 0.54
CA VAL A 399 2.43 -19.68 0.89
C VAL A 399 2.08 -18.30 1.43
N ASN A 400 1.15 -17.63 0.76
CA ASN A 400 0.58 -16.38 1.19
C ASN A 400 -0.91 -16.58 1.47
N PHE A 401 -1.52 -15.66 2.21
CA PHE A 401 -2.94 -15.69 2.52
C PHE A 401 -3.59 -14.45 1.93
N ASN A 402 -4.82 -14.59 1.45
CA ASN A 402 -5.59 -13.42 1.07
C ASN A 402 -5.89 -12.56 2.32
N ASN A 403 -5.82 -11.24 2.18
CA ASN A 403 -6.06 -10.29 3.28
C ASN A 403 -7.57 -10.06 3.54
N ARG A 404 -8.42 -11.05 3.24
CA ARG A 404 -9.89 -10.99 3.36
C ARG A 404 -10.37 -11.86 4.52
N ARG A 405 -11.65 -11.72 4.88
CA ARG A 405 -12.29 -12.43 6.01
C ARG A 405 -12.06 -13.94 6.02
N GLU A 406 -11.88 -14.54 4.84
CA GLU A 406 -11.78 -15.99 4.68
C GLU A 406 -10.38 -16.56 4.93
N HIS A 407 -9.33 -15.72 4.88
CA HIS A 407 -7.94 -16.06 5.17
C HIS A 407 -7.46 -17.34 4.47
N LEU A 408 -7.71 -17.44 3.16
CA LEU A 408 -7.40 -18.64 2.39
C LEU A 408 -6.03 -18.55 1.71
N PRO A 409 -5.30 -19.68 1.60
CA PRO A 409 -3.95 -19.70 1.09
C PRO A 409 -3.91 -19.69 -0.45
N PHE A 410 -2.84 -19.12 -0.98
CA PHE A 410 -2.38 -19.28 -2.36
C PHE A 410 -0.85 -19.44 -2.36
N VAL A 411 -0.30 -20.01 -3.42
CA VAL A 411 1.16 -20.20 -3.54
C VAL A 411 1.69 -19.21 -4.54
N GLN A 412 2.52 -18.27 -4.08
CA GLN A 412 3.25 -17.37 -4.95
C GLN A 412 4.58 -18.00 -5.34
N VAL A 413 4.84 -18.06 -6.64
CA VAL A 413 5.99 -18.70 -7.27
C VAL A 413 6.83 -17.64 -7.96
N PHE A 414 8.13 -17.70 -7.73
CA PHE A 414 9.11 -16.84 -8.39
C PHE A 414 10.02 -17.71 -9.24
N SER A 415 10.13 -17.36 -10.52
CA SER A 415 11.08 -17.99 -11.43
C SER A 415 12.53 -17.84 -10.93
N ARG A 416 13.35 -18.82 -11.31
CA ARG A 416 14.78 -18.89 -11.01
C ARG A 416 15.61 -17.83 -11.74
N ILE A 417 15.17 -17.49 -12.96
CA ILE A 417 16.00 -16.78 -13.94
C ILE A 417 15.50 -15.35 -14.14
N HIS A 418 14.20 -15.11 -13.92
CA HIS A 418 13.57 -13.82 -14.15
C HIS A 418 12.52 -13.49 -13.09
N LYS A 419 12.11 -12.23 -13.03
CA LYS A 419 11.21 -11.69 -11.99
C LYS A 419 9.72 -11.81 -12.34
N VAL A 420 9.33 -12.83 -13.11
CA VAL A 420 7.91 -13.05 -13.41
C VAL A 420 7.28 -13.63 -12.17
N HIS A 421 6.14 -13.05 -11.79
CA HIS A 421 5.32 -13.53 -10.70
C HIS A 421 4.29 -14.51 -11.25
N LEU A 422 4.16 -15.67 -10.60
CA LEU A 422 3.12 -16.63 -10.90
C LEU A 422 2.43 -16.99 -9.59
N ASP A 423 1.11 -16.86 -9.55
CA ASP A 423 0.28 -17.22 -8.40
C ASP A 423 -0.53 -18.49 -8.71
N ILE A 424 -0.45 -19.48 -7.82
CA ILE A 424 -1.27 -20.69 -7.85
C ILE A 424 -2.36 -20.54 -6.80
N PHE A 425 -3.59 -20.30 -7.25
CA PHE A 425 -4.78 -20.28 -6.41
C PHE A 425 -5.29 -21.69 -6.15
N LEU A 426 -5.98 -21.90 -5.03
CA LEU A 426 -6.51 -23.22 -4.67
C LEU A 426 -8.03 -23.21 -4.70
N ALA A 427 -8.60 -24.17 -5.43
CA ALA A 427 -10.02 -24.48 -5.41
C ALA A 427 -10.30 -25.70 -4.51
N TYR A 428 -11.38 -25.65 -3.75
CA TYR A 428 -11.88 -26.76 -2.96
C TYR A 428 -13.29 -27.17 -3.44
N SER A 429 -13.67 -28.41 -3.16
CA SER A 429 -14.97 -28.94 -3.58
C SER A 429 -15.89 -29.09 -2.37
N GLU A 430 -17.15 -28.70 -2.55
CA GLU A 430 -18.25 -29.03 -1.63
C GLU A 430 -19.44 -29.48 -2.51
N GLU A 431 -19.86 -30.73 -2.34
CA GLU A 431 -20.94 -31.34 -3.13
C GLU A 431 -20.69 -31.25 -4.65
N SER A 432 -21.62 -30.65 -5.42
CA SER A 432 -21.53 -30.45 -6.87
C SER A 432 -20.88 -29.12 -7.26
N GLU A 433 -20.35 -28.38 -6.29
CA GLU A 433 -19.85 -27.02 -6.43
C GLU A 433 -18.34 -26.98 -6.16
N ILE A 434 -17.65 -26.09 -6.87
CA ILE A 434 -16.23 -25.82 -6.67
C ILE A 434 -16.07 -24.38 -6.24
N PHE A 435 -15.45 -24.19 -5.08
CA PHE A 435 -15.22 -22.89 -4.47
C PHE A 435 -13.80 -22.43 -4.75
N LEU A 436 -13.68 -21.20 -5.23
CA LEU A 436 -12.42 -20.57 -5.61
C LEU A 436 -12.53 -19.04 -5.50
N PRO A 437 -11.40 -18.30 -5.51
CA PRO A 437 -11.44 -16.84 -5.50
C PRO A 437 -12.20 -16.28 -6.70
N MET A 438 -13.31 -15.59 -6.47
CA MET A 438 -14.15 -15.00 -7.51
C MET A 438 -14.27 -13.48 -7.30
N ARG A 439 -15.41 -12.89 -7.65
CA ARG A 439 -15.65 -11.45 -7.56
C ARG A 439 -15.29 -10.90 -6.17
N ASN A 440 -14.62 -9.75 -6.12
CA ASN A 440 -14.06 -9.14 -4.89
C ASN A 440 -13.00 -9.99 -4.17
N VAL A 441 -12.48 -11.04 -4.82
CA VAL A 441 -11.56 -12.01 -4.24
C VAL A 441 -12.18 -12.74 -3.03
N ASN A 442 -13.51 -12.82 -2.99
CA ASN A 442 -14.23 -13.69 -2.09
C ASN A 442 -14.34 -15.08 -2.71
N TYR A 443 -14.30 -16.15 -1.92
CA TYR A 443 -14.64 -17.44 -2.50
C TYR A 443 -16.11 -17.46 -2.86
N SER A 444 -16.38 -17.92 -4.08
CA SER A 444 -17.74 -18.22 -4.53
C SER A 444 -17.69 -19.51 -5.30
N SER A 445 -18.82 -20.18 -5.39
CA SER A 445 -18.89 -21.43 -6.12
C SER A 445 -19.13 -21.21 -7.61
N VAL A 446 -18.64 -22.16 -8.39
CA VAL A 446 -19.15 -22.46 -9.72
C VAL A 446 -19.58 -23.91 -9.76
N PRO A 447 -20.59 -24.25 -10.59
CA PRO A 447 -20.94 -25.65 -10.82
C PRO A 447 -19.71 -26.43 -11.26
N ALA A 448 -19.49 -27.62 -10.71
CA ALA A 448 -18.33 -28.45 -11.04
C ALA A 448 -18.19 -28.68 -12.55
N SER A 449 -19.32 -28.75 -13.29
CA SER A 449 -19.36 -28.89 -14.76
C SER A 449 -18.76 -27.71 -15.56
N ILE A 450 -18.44 -26.59 -14.92
CA ILE A 450 -17.73 -25.46 -15.56
C ILE A 450 -16.21 -25.70 -15.55
N LEU A 451 -15.69 -26.34 -14.51
CA LEU A 451 -14.25 -26.59 -14.34
C LEU A 451 -13.84 -28.02 -14.70
N LEU A 452 -14.68 -29.01 -14.41
CA LEU A 452 -14.38 -30.43 -14.52
C LEU A 452 -15.27 -31.16 -15.56
N PRO A 453 -14.73 -32.20 -16.24
CA PRO A 453 -13.31 -32.55 -16.26
C PRO A 453 -12.48 -31.45 -16.94
N VAL A 454 -11.25 -31.23 -16.48
CA VAL A 454 -10.37 -30.25 -17.13
C VAL A 454 -10.13 -30.66 -18.58
N GLU A 455 -10.04 -29.68 -19.48
CA GLU A 455 -9.78 -29.93 -20.91
C GLU A 455 -8.36 -29.51 -21.27
N GLU A 456 -7.80 -30.13 -22.30
CA GLU A 456 -6.55 -29.67 -22.92
C GLU A 456 -6.86 -28.77 -24.12
N ARG A 457 -6.18 -27.62 -24.18
CA ARG A 457 -6.23 -26.70 -25.32
C ARG A 457 -4.83 -26.32 -25.73
N SER A 458 -4.61 -26.16 -27.04
CA SER A 458 -3.35 -25.65 -27.56
C SER A 458 -3.39 -24.13 -27.63
N PHE A 459 -2.45 -23.47 -26.95
CA PHE A 459 -2.16 -22.04 -27.11
C PHE A 459 -0.70 -21.88 -27.50
N PHE A 460 -0.41 -21.04 -28.48
CA PHE A 460 0.96 -20.82 -28.99
C PHE A 460 1.70 -22.12 -29.38
N GLY A 461 0.97 -23.16 -29.79
CA GLY A 461 1.53 -24.47 -30.13
C GLY A 461 1.90 -25.35 -28.93
N ARG A 462 1.57 -24.94 -27.70
CA ARG A 462 1.83 -25.67 -26.45
C ARG A 462 0.50 -26.16 -25.82
N PRO A 463 0.44 -27.37 -25.25
CA PRO A 463 -0.76 -27.88 -24.60
C PRO A 463 -0.92 -27.30 -23.19
N TYR A 464 -2.11 -26.82 -22.86
CA TYR A 464 -2.45 -26.30 -21.53
C TYR A 464 -3.76 -26.89 -21.03
N SER A 465 -3.78 -27.22 -19.74
CA SER A 465 -5.02 -27.59 -19.05
C SER A 465 -5.85 -26.34 -18.73
N VAL A 466 -7.14 -26.40 -19.03
CA VAL A 466 -8.11 -25.30 -18.90
C VAL A 466 -9.43 -25.80 -18.28
N PRO A 467 -10.29 -24.88 -17.79
CA PRO A 467 -11.65 -25.24 -17.40
C PRO A 467 -12.43 -25.95 -18.51
N ALA A 468 -13.28 -26.90 -18.14
CA ALA A 468 -14.20 -27.60 -19.04
C ALA A 468 -15.02 -26.65 -19.94
N LYS A 469 -15.39 -25.47 -19.42
CA LYS A 469 -16.13 -24.44 -20.14
C LYS A 469 -15.48 -23.07 -19.92
N ILE A 470 -14.46 -22.75 -20.72
CA ILE A 470 -13.71 -21.48 -20.63
C ILE A 470 -14.65 -20.27 -20.55
N GLU A 471 -15.57 -20.11 -21.52
CA GLU A 471 -16.45 -18.93 -21.57
C GLU A 471 -17.37 -18.84 -20.35
N GLY A 472 -17.90 -19.99 -19.87
CA GLY A 472 -18.73 -20.03 -18.66
C GLY A 472 -17.93 -19.66 -17.40
N PHE A 473 -16.67 -20.07 -17.33
CA PHE A 473 -15.76 -19.67 -16.26
C PHE A 473 -15.44 -18.18 -16.29
N LEU A 474 -15.13 -17.63 -17.47
CA LEU A 474 -14.83 -16.20 -17.65
C LEU A 474 -16.06 -15.33 -17.36
N GLU A 475 -17.25 -15.75 -17.78
CA GLU A 475 -18.49 -15.04 -17.44
C GLU A 475 -18.78 -15.08 -15.93
N ALA A 476 -18.57 -16.21 -15.25
CA ALA A 476 -18.72 -16.31 -13.80
C ALA A 476 -17.73 -15.39 -13.06
N ARG A 477 -16.51 -15.23 -13.58
CA ARG A 477 -15.46 -14.40 -12.97
C ARG A 477 -15.62 -12.90 -13.25
N TYR A 478 -15.84 -12.53 -14.50
CA TYR A 478 -15.78 -11.15 -15.00
C TYR A 478 -17.15 -10.56 -15.38
N GLY A 479 -18.21 -11.36 -15.36
CA GLY A 479 -19.56 -10.98 -15.77
C GLY A 479 -19.77 -11.05 -17.28
N ALA A 480 -21.01 -10.77 -17.71
CA ALA A 480 -21.45 -10.89 -19.11
C ALA A 480 -20.65 -10.03 -20.11
N THR A 481 -19.96 -8.98 -19.64
CA THR A 481 -19.17 -8.06 -20.47
C THR A 481 -17.70 -8.47 -20.62
N TRP A 482 -17.29 -9.67 -20.18
CA TRP A 482 -15.89 -10.13 -20.18
C TRP A 482 -15.19 -10.05 -21.55
N ARG A 483 -15.97 -10.15 -22.63
CA ARG A 483 -15.50 -10.04 -24.02
C ARG A 483 -15.01 -8.64 -24.38
N THR A 484 -15.45 -7.61 -23.66
CA THR A 484 -15.01 -6.23 -23.87
C THR A 484 -13.85 -5.93 -22.92
N PRO A 485 -12.65 -5.59 -23.43
CA PRO A 485 -11.52 -5.24 -22.58
C PRO A 485 -11.83 -4.03 -21.69
N ASP A 486 -11.56 -4.16 -20.40
CA ASP A 486 -11.64 -3.08 -19.42
C ASP A 486 -10.28 -2.95 -18.70
N LYS A 487 -9.51 -1.93 -19.09
CA LYS A 487 -8.16 -1.67 -18.54
C LYS A 487 -8.20 -1.22 -17.07
N HIS A 488 -9.34 -0.72 -16.62
CA HIS A 488 -9.53 -0.27 -15.25
C HIS A 488 -10.26 -1.33 -14.41
N PHE A 489 -10.45 -2.55 -14.94
CA PHE A 489 -11.00 -3.64 -14.15
C PHE A 489 -10.13 -3.88 -12.92
N ARG A 490 -10.76 -3.86 -11.74
CA ARG A 490 -10.14 -4.20 -10.47
C ARG A 490 -10.97 -5.29 -9.81
N ALA A 491 -10.41 -6.49 -9.71
CA ALA A 491 -11.11 -7.65 -9.15
C ALA A 491 -11.68 -7.39 -7.74
N ASN A 492 -11.01 -6.55 -6.95
CA ASN A 492 -11.38 -6.11 -5.60
C ASN A 492 -12.52 -5.08 -5.51
N GLU A 493 -12.96 -4.55 -6.66
CA GLU A 493 -13.94 -3.46 -6.78
C GLU A 493 -15.13 -3.86 -7.65
N HIS A 494 -15.02 -4.98 -8.38
CA HIS A 494 -16.06 -5.47 -9.25
C HIS A 494 -17.35 -5.81 -8.47
N GLY A 495 -18.45 -5.13 -8.83
CA GLY A 495 -19.76 -5.30 -8.19
C GLY A 495 -20.01 -4.45 -6.94
N LYS A 496 -19.11 -3.51 -6.59
CA LYS A 496 -19.41 -2.41 -5.66
C LYS A 496 -20.06 -1.26 -6.45
N GLN A 497 -21.33 -1.41 -6.79
CA GLN A 497 -22.19 -0.28 -7.16
C GLN A 497 -23.20 -0.05 -6.06
#